data_AF-A0A429ZPZ0-F1
#
_entry.id   AF-A0A429ZPZ0-F1
#
_cell.length_a   1.000
_cell.length_b   1.000
_cell.length_c   1.000
_cell.angle_alpha   90.00
_cell.angle_beta   90.00
_cell.angle_gamma   90.00
#
_symmetry.space_group_name_H-M   'P 1'
#
loop_
_entity.id
_entity.type
_entity.pdbx_description
1 polymer ?
#
loop_
_entity_poly.entity_id
_entity_poly.type
_entity_poly.pdbx_seq_one_letter_code
_entity_poly.pdbx_strand_id
1 'polypeptide(L)'
;MKNKCLKLGCILLLLGVFSFLSAQKYQKLNKIYQKGPVVSEKKIVEKQLIKLENLEFVVEDSVIRQEDETYYGDITLSIINKKKNNYGFKKQNVNVMENMFLTIPYSIAIPAIHVENLDGTMFHLADVKLNQRQTMKIHFKTDIKNYQQRNESSYFSFLMPEKDNKFTNYVLVLAD
;
A
#
# COMPACT_ATOMS: atom_id res chain seq x y z
N MET A 1 23.34 -21.73 52.64
CA MET A 1 22.07 -21.03 52.31
C MET A 1 22.26 -19.63 51.72
N LYS A 2 23.23 -18.81 52.19
CA LYS A 2 23.49 -17.44 51.67
C LYS A 2 23.66 -17.33 50.14
N ASN A 3 24.38 -18.27 49.50
CA ASN A 3 24.62 -18.22 48.05
C ASN A 3 23.37 -18.50 47.18
N LYS A 4 22.34 -19.17 47.72
CA LYS A 4 21.08 -19.43 47.00
C LYS A 4 20.18 -18.18 47.01
N CYS A 5 20.09 -17.48 48.15
CA CYS A 5 19.37 -16.20 48.23
C CYS A 5 20.03 -15.10 47.37
N LEU A 6 21.37 -15.05 47.32
CA LEU A 6 22.09 -14.10 46.46
C LEU A 6 21.80 -14.35 44.97
N LYS A 7 21.83 -15.63 44.54
CA LYS A 7 21.49 -16.02 43.15
C LYS A 7 20.04 -15.71 42.80
N LEU A 8 19.10 -15.96 43.72
CA LEU A 8 17.68 -15.66 43.50
C LEU A 8 17.43 -14.14 43.38
N GLY A 9 18.11 -13.34 44.20
CA GLY A 9 18.06 -11.88 44.14
C GLY A 9 18.56 -11.35 42.80
N CYS A 10 19.69 -11.85 42.29
CA CYS A 10 20.20 -11.46 40.96
C CYS A 10 19.25 -11.82 39.82
N ILE A 11 18.58 -12.99 39.88
CA ILE A 11 17.61 -13.41 38.86
C ILE A 11 16.38 -12.49 38.85
N LEU A 12 15.85 -12.15 40.02
CA LEU A 12 14.71 -11.23 40.13
C LEU A 12 15.06 -9.83 39.64
N LEU A 13 16.29 -9.37 39.89
CA LEU A 13 16.78 -8.07 39.43
C LEU A 13 16.91 -8.05 37.90
N LEU A 14 17.44 -9.12 37.29
CA LEU A 14 17.49 -9.27 35.84
C LEU A 14 16.09 -9.31 35.20
N LEU A 15 15.14 -10.03 35.80
CA LEU A 15 13.75 -10.06 35.33
C LEU A 15 13.11 -8.67 35.43
N GLY A 16 13.36 -7.94 36.53
CA GLY A 16 12.89 -6.57 36.72
C GLY A 16 13.42 -5.62 35.65
N VAL A 17 14.72 -5.67 35.36
CA VAL A 17 15.36 -4.87 34.30
C VAL A 17 14.79 -5.23 32.93
N PHE A 18 14.65 -6.52 32.62
CA PHE A 18 14.10 -6.98 31.35
C PHE A 18 12.64 -6.53 31.16
N SER A 19 11.84 -6.60 32.23
CA SER A 19 10.43 -6.17 32.23
C SER A 19 10.32 -4.66 32.01
N PHE A 20 11.18 -3.88 32.68
CA PHE A 20 11.22 -2.42 32.53
C PHE A 20 11.63 -1.99 31.10
N LEU A 21 12.69 -2.59 30.55
CA LEU A 21 13.13 -2.32 29.17
C LEU A 21 12.06 -2.71 28.14
N SER A 22 11.38 -3.83 28.37
CA SER A 22 10.28 -4.30 27.52
C SER A 22 9.08 -3.35 27.57
N ALA A 23 8.71 -2.87 28.76
CA ALA A 23 7.63 -1.90 28.94
C ALA A 23 7.95 -0.56 28.27
N GLN A 24 9.19 -0.06 28.39
CA GLN A 24 9.62 1.16 27.70
C GLN A 24 9.55 1.03 26.18
N LYS A 25 10.03 -0.10 25.63
CA LYS A 25 9.95 -0.37 24.19
C LYS A 25 8.50 -0.48 23.73
N TYR A 26 7.65 -1.14 24.51
CA TYR A 26 6.21 -1.26 24.24
C TYR A 26 5.53 0.11 24.22
N GLN A 27 5.74 0.96 25.23
CA GLN A 27 5.17 2.31 25.26
C GLN A 27 5.65 3.19 24.11
N LYS A 28 6.94 3.11 23.74
CA LYS A 28 7.49 3.84 22.60
C LYS A 28 6.83 3.42 21.29
N LEU A 29 6.64 2.11 21.08
CA LEU A 29 5.92 1.58 19.93
C LEU A 29 4.45 2.04 19.95
N ASN A 30 3.76 1.93 21.08
CA ASN A 30 2.35 2.28 21.17
C ASN A 30 2.09 3.77 20.94
N LYS A 31 2.97 4.67 21.39
CA LYS A 31 2.88 6.11 21.09
C LYS A 31 3.04 6.43 19.59
N ILE A 32 3.83 5.63 18.87
CA ILE A 32 4.00 5.76 17.42
C ILE A 32 2.74 5.25 16.70
N TYR A 33 2.18 4.13 17.14
CA TYR A 33 0.97 3.56 16.54
C TYR A 33 -0.32 4.32 16.87
N GLN A 34 -0.44 4.92 18.06
CA GLN A 34 -1.63 5.69 18.48
C GLN A 34 -1.89 6.94 17.64
N LYS A 35 -0.88 7.49 16.97
CA LYS A 35 -1.06 8.63 16.05
C LYS A 35 -1.43 8.22 14.63
N GLY A 36 -1.31 6.93 14.30
CA GLY A 36 -1.49 6.42 12.95
C GLY A 36 -0.46 6.95 11.94
N PRO A 37 -0.36 6.35 10.75
CA PRO A 37 0.34 6.97 9.64
C PRO A 37 -0.39 8.26 9.22
N VAL A 38 0.37 9.31 8.90
CA VAL A 38 -0.22 10.48 8.24
C VAL A 38 -0.44 10.13 6.79
N VAL A 39 -1.71 10.07 6.37
CA VAL A 39 -2.11 9.85 4.98
C VAL A 39 -2.58 11.18 4.42
N SER A 40 -1.89 11.70 3.40
CA SER A 40 -2.38 12.79 2.58
C SER A 40 -2.98 12.24 1.30
N GLU A 41 -3.99 12.92 0.76
CA GLU A 41 -4.54 12.59 -0.56
C GLU A 41 -4.05 13.59 -1.60
N LYS A 42 -3.72 13.09 -2.78
CA LYS A 42 -3.31 13.92 -3.92
C LYS A 42 -4.03 13.46 -5.17
N LYS A 43 -4.88 14.34 -5.69
CA LYS A 43 -5.54 14.13 -6.98
C LYS A 43 -4.52 14.19 -8.12
N ILE A 44 -4.63 13.25 -9.04
CA ILE A 44 -3.83 13.17 -10.26
C ILE A 44 -4.76 13.07 -11.47
N VAL A 45 -4.20 13.32 -12.65
CA VAL A 45 -4.85 13.08 -13.93
C VAL A 45 -4.03 12.11 -14.76
N GLU A 46 -4.65 11.50 -15.76
CA GLU A 46 -3.95 10.65 -16.72
C GLU A 46 -2.82 11.41 -17.41
N LYS A 47 -1.79 10.67 -17.83
CA LYS A 47 -0.60 11.18 -18.53
C LYS A 47 0.24 12.15 -17.70
N GLN A 48 -0.10 12.35 -16.42
CA GLN A 48 0.71 13.13 -15.48
C GLN A 48 1.84 12.27 -14.92
N LEU A 49 3.08 12.69 -15.17
CA LEU A 49 4.27 12.09 -14.55
C LEU A 49 4.42 12.55 -13.10
N ILE A 50 4.27 11.59 -12.19
CA ILE A 50 4.52 11.77 -10.77
C ILE A 50 5.93 11.29 -10.47
N LYS A 51 6.78 12.21 -9.98
CA LYS A 51 8.16 11.90 -9.58
C LYS A 51 8.30 11.93 -8.07
N LEU A 52 8.66 10.78 -7.51
CA LEU A 52 9.00 10.61 -6.12
C LEU A 52 10.48 10.23 -6.00
N GLU A 53 11.00 10.28 -4.78
CA GLU A 53 12.37 9.85 -4.48
C GLU A 53 12.55 8.35 -4.75
N ASN A 54 11.53 7.55 -4.43
CA ASN A 54 11.53 6.10 -4.50
C ASN A 54 10.95 5.49 -5.76
N LEU A 55 10.11 6.23 -6.49
CA LEU A 55 9.58 5.80 -7.77
C LEU A 55 9.21 6.97 -8.67
N GLU A 56 8.94 6.65 -9.92
CA GLU A 56 8.18 7.52 -10.82
C GLU A 56 7.03 6.71 -11.39
N PHE A 57 5.87 7.34 -11.59
CA PHE A 57 4.77 6.67 -12.26
C PHE A 57 3.91 7.63 -13.08
N VAL A 58 3.20 7.05 -14.04
CA VAL A 58 2.19 7.69 -14.88
C VAL A 58 1.03 6.71 -15.01
N VAL A 59 -0.19 7.16 -14.74
CA VAL A 59 -1.38 6.44 -15.23
C VAL A 59 -1.56 6.87 -16.69
N GLU A 60 -1.28 5.97 -17.61
CA GLU A 60 -1.27 6.26 -19.06
C GLU A 60 -2.69 6.37 -19.60
N ASP A 61 -3.56 5.49 -19.11
CA ASP A 61 -4.95 5.34 -19.55
C ASP A 61 -5.78 4.65 -18.46
N SER A 62 -7.07 4.97 -18.41
CA SER A 62 -8.04 4.29 -17.57
C SER A 62 -9.33 4.06 -18.34
N VAL A 63 -9.85 2.84 -18.25
CA VAL A 63 -11.09 2.44 -18.88
C VAL A 63 -11.97 1.80 -17.83
N ILE A 64 -13.20 2.27 -17.75
CA ILE A 64 -14.24 1.60 -16.97
C ILE A 64 -15.35 1.16 -17.89
N ARG A 65 -15.90 -0.02 -17.60
CA ARG A 65 -17.01 -0.58 -18.38
C ARG A 65 -17.90 -1.43 -17.51
N GLN A 66 -19.15 -1.49 -17.90
CA GLN A 66 -20.12 -2.42 -17.34
C GLN A 66 -20.39 -3.52 -18.36
N GLU A 67 -20.34 -4.77 -17.92
CA GLU A 67 -20.81 -5.92 -18.69
C GLU A 67 -21.72 -6.74 -17.76
N ASP A 68 -22.98 -6.90 -18.15
CA ASP A 68 -24.03 -7.56 -17.36
C ASP A 68 -24.12 -7.00 -15.92
N GLU A 69 -23.98 -7.88 -14.92
CA GLU A 69 -23.99 -7.54 -13.50
C GLU A 69 -22.58 -7.24 -12.94
N THR A 70 -21.59 -7.04 -13.81
CA THR A 70 -20.20 -6.78 -13.41
C THR A 70 -19.73 -5.41 -13.89
N TYR A 71 -19.09 -4.68 -12.99
CA TYR A 71 -18.35 -3.47 -13.31
C TYR A 71 -16.85 -3.78 -13.35
N TYR A 72 -16.20 -3.37 -14.43
CA TYR A 72 -14.77 -3.56 -14.68
C TYR A 72 -14.05 -2.21 -14.69
N GLY A 73 -12.85 -2.19 -14.12
CA GLY A 73 -11.93 -1.07 -14.24
C GLY A 73 -10.56 -1.57 -14.67
N ASP A 74 -10.04 -1.01 -15.75
CA ASP A 74 -8.74 -1.34 -16.31
C ASP A 74 -7.85 -0.10 -16.28
N ILE A 75 -6.69 -0.19 -15.62
CA ILE A 75 -5.74 0.91 -15.49
C ILE A 75 -4.44 0.52 -16.16
N THR A 76 -3.98 1.32 -17.14
CA THR A 76 -2.63 1.17 -17.69
C THR A 76 -1.68 2.07 -16.92
N LEU A 77 -0.70 1.47 -16.24
CA LEU A 77 0.26 2.16 -15.40
C LEU A 77 1.68 1.93 -15.91
N SER A 78 2.43 3.02 -16.12
CA SER A 78 3.89 2.99 -16.27
C SER A 78 4.55 3.35 -14.95
N ILE A 79 5.52 2.55 -14.51
CA ILE A 79 6.25 2.78 -13.26
C ILE A 79 7.75 2.54 -13.42
N ILE A 80 8.56 3.32 -12.72
CA ILE A 80 10.00 3.11 -12.53
C ILE A 80 10.25 3.03 -11.02
N ASN A 81 10.49 1.83 -10.50
CA ASN A 81 10.87 1.66 -9.10
C ASN A 81 12.36 1.98 -8.92
N LYS A 82 12.70 3.08 -8.24
CA LYS A 82 14.10 3.49 -8.02
C LYS A 82 14.75 2.72 -6.86
N LYS A 83 13.97 2.45 -5.82
CA LYS A 83 14.40 1.71 -4.63
C LYS A 83 13.24 0.90 -4.05
N LYS A 84 13.59 -0.01 -3.13
CA LYS A 84 12.61 -0.79 -2.36
C LYS A 84 11.85 0.14 -1.39
N ASN A 85 10.58 -0.16 -1.16
CA ASN A 85 9.65 0.64 -0.38
C ASN A 85 9.35 0.00 0.98
N ASN A 86 9.03 0.83 1.99
CA ASN A 86 8.65 0.36 3.31
C ASN A 86 7.17 0.65 3.54
N TYR A 87 6.37 -0.41 3.64
CA TYR A 87 4.94 -0.35 3.90
C TYR A 87 4.64 -0.92 5.28
N GLY A 88 4.66 -0.07 6.32
CA GLY A 88 4.42 -0.49 7.70
C GLY A 88 5.35 -1.63 8.12
N PHE A 89 4.79 -2.83 8.32
CA PHE A 89 5.54 -4.03 8.68
C PHE A 89 6.29 -4.68 7.50
N LYS A 90 5.89 -4.42 6.25
CA LYS A 90 6.56 -4.91 5.03
C LYS A 90 7.71 -3.98 4.66
N LYS A 91 8.91 -4.27 5.16
CA LYS A 91 10.13 -3.53 4.85
C LYS A 91 10.77 -4.05 3.56
N GLN A 92 11.49 -3.18 2.85
CA GLN A 92 12.26 -3.52 1.65
C GLN A 92 11.39 -4.20 0.56
N ASN A 93 10.15 -3.77 0.43
CA ASN A 93 9.19 -4.33 -0.52
C ASN A 93 9.37 -3.72 -1.91
N VAL A 94 9.56 -4.55 -2.92
CA VAL A 94 9.57 -4.13 -4.33
C VAL A 94 8.18 -4.17 -4.96
N ASN A 95 7.24 -4.91 -4.36
CA ASN A 95 5.87 -5.00 -4.84
C ASN A 95 5.05 -3.78 -4.38
N VAL A 96 4.90 -2.80 -5.24
CA VAL A 96 4.02 -1.65 -4.98
C VAL A 96 2.58 -1.89 -5.43
N MET A 97 2.32 -2.94 -6.22
CA MET A 97 0.99 -3.25 -6.79
C MET A 97 -0.04 -3.62 -5.72
N GLU A 98 0.41 -4.23 -4.62
CA GLU A 98 -0.44 -4.53 -3.46
C GLU A 98 -1.06 -3.29 -2.80
N ASN A 99 -0.63 -2.10 -3.19
CA ASN A 99 -1.08 -0.82 -2.63
C ASN A 99 -1.90 -0.02 -3.64
N MET A 100 -2.42 -0.69 -4.67
CA MET A 100 -3.27 -0.13 -5.71
C MET A 100 -4.68 -0.69 -5.55
N PHE A 101 -5.68 0.19 -5.56
CA PHE A 101 -7.07 -0.18 -5.34
C PHE A 101 -8.00 0.60 -6.27
N LEU A 102 -9.03 -0.09 -6.75
CA LEU A 102 -10.23 0.57 -7.21
C LEU A 102 -11.11 0.84 -5.99
N THR A 103 -11.35 2.10 -5.70
CA THR A 103 -12.19 2.49 -4.58
C THR A 103 -13.55 2.94 -5.07
N ILE A 104 -14.59 2.33 -4.51
CA ILE A 104 -15.98 2.70 -4.71
C ILE A 104 -16.46 3.33 -3.40
N PRO A 105 -16.58 4.66 -3.34
CA PRO A 105 -16.96 5.35 -2.12
C PRO A 105 -18.24 4.78 -1.50
N TYR A 106 -18.21 4.58 -0.19
CA TYR A 106 -19.32 4.04 0.62
C TYR A 106 -19.78 2.62 0.30
N SER A 107 -18.99 1.89 -0.50
CA SER A 107 -19.15 0.45 -0.70
C SER A 107 -17.89 -0.28 -0.23
N ILE A 108 -16.87 -0.36 -1.09
CA ILE A 108 -15.68 -1.18 -0.87
C ILE A 108 -14.45 -0.60 -1.58
N ALA A 109 -13.26 -0.88 -1.04
CA ALA A 109 -12.00 -0.76 -1.75
C ALA A 109 -11.59 -2.15 -2.26
N ILE A 110 -11.35 -2.26 -3.56
CA ILE A 110 -11.17 -3.53 -4.26
C ILE A 110 -9.72 -3.61 -4.74
N PRO A 111 -8.96 -4.62 -4.30
CA PRO A 111 -7.63 -4.85 -4.84
C PRO A 111 -7.72 -5.32 -6.30
N ALA A 112 -6.63 -5.18 -7.05
CA ALA A 112 -6.55 -5.75 -8.39
C ALA A 112 -6.84 -7.26 -8.37
N ILE A 113 -7.64 -7.74 -9.32
CA ILE A 113 -7.86 -9.18 -9.53
C ILE A 113 -6.55 -9.81 -10.00
N HIS A 114 -5.93 -9.15 -10.98
CA HIS A 114 -4.66 -9.52 -11.57
C HIS A 114 -4.03 -8.30 -12.23
N VAL A 115 -2.74 -8.45 -12.54
CA VAL A 115 -1.92 -7.46 -13.24
C VAL A 115 -1.26 -8.17 -14.40
N GLU A 116 -1.27 -7.55 -15.57
CA GLU A 116 -0.67 -8.08 -16.80
C GLU A 116 0.42 -7.16 -17.32
N ASN A 117 1.44 -7.73 -17.96
CA ASN A 117 2.31 -7.01 -18.86
C ASN A 117 1.53 -6.57 -20.11
N LEU A 118 2.08 -5.63 -20.89
CA LEU A 118 1.42 -5.15 -22.12
C LEU A 118 1.21 -6.24 -23.18
N ASP A 119 1.97 -7.33 -23.12
CA ASP A 119 1.84 -8.50 -23.99
C ASP A 119 0.74 -9.48 -23.55
N GLY A 120 0.02 -9.18 -22.46
CA GLY A 120 -1.04 -10.02 -21.89
C GLY A 120 -0.54 -11.14 -20.98
N THR A 121 0.77 -11.24 -20.72
CA THR A 121 1.29 -12.20 -19.75
C THR A 121 1.06 -11.70 -18.32
N MET A 122 0.80 -12.62 -17.39
CA MET A 122 0.63 -12.27 -15.98
C MET A 122 1.89 -11.60 -15.43
N PHE A 123 1.72 -10.45 -14.78
CA PHE A 123 2.80 -9.75 -14.11
C PHE A 123 3.12 -10.44 -12.78
N HIS A 124 4.36 -10.85 -12.60
CA HIS A 124 4.86 -11.48 -11.40
C HIS A 124 5.85 -10.60 -10.66
N LEU A 125 6.03 -10.87 -9.37
CA LEU A 125 7.01 -10.14 -8.56
C LEU A 125 8.44 -10.22 -9.12
N ALA A 126 8.77 -11.36 -9.75
CA ALA A 126 10.07 -11.57 -10.42
C ALA A 126 10.29 -10.63 -11.60
N ASP A 127 9.22 -10.08 -12.18
CA ASP A 127 9.31 -9.13 -13.28
C ASP A 127 9.72 -7.74 -12.80
N VAL A 128 9.56 -7.43 -11.50
CA VAL A 128 9.91 -6.11 -10.94
C VAL A 128 11.40 -5.85 -11.05
N LYS A 129 11.78 -4.89 -11.90
CA LYS A 129 13.17 -4.48 -12.14
C LYS A 129 13.38 -3.06 -11.67
N LEU A 130 14.33 -2.87 -10.76
CA LEU A 130 14.69 -1.53 -10.28
C LEU A 130 15.31 -0.70 -11.41
N ASN A 131 14.98 0.59 -11.42
CA ASN A 131 15.45 1.59 -12.39
C ASN A 131 15.10 1.27 -13.85
N GLN A 132 14.13 0.39 -14.08
CA GLN A 132 13.59 0.12 -15.42
C GLN A 132 12.13 0.54 -15.46
N ARG A 133 11.70 1.06 -16.61
CA ARG A 133 10.29 1.34 -16.86
C ARG A 133 9.57 0.03 -17.07
N GLN A 134 8.46 -0.13 -16.37
CA GLN A 134 7.56 -1.26 -16.47
C GLN A 134 6.18 -0.71 -16.72
N THR A 135 5.54 -1.18 -17.79
CA THR A 135 4.17 -0.78 -18.11
C THR A 135 3.29 -2.01 -17.99
N MET A 136 2.19 -1.86 -17.25
CA MET A 136 1.30 -2.95 -16.90
C MET A 136 -0.15 -2.50 -16.95
N LYS A 137 -1.05 -3.47 -17.16
CA LYS A 137 -2.48 -3.31 -17.05
C LYS A 137 -2.95 -3.91 -15.73
N ILE A 138 -3.76 -3.16 -15.00
CA ILE A 138 -4.28 -3.54 -13.70
C ILE A 138 -5.78 -3.68 -13.84
N HIS A 139 -6.28 -4.88 -13.54
CA HIS A 139 -7.68 -5.24 -13.76
C HIS A 139 -8.43 -5.33 -12.44
N PHE A 140 -9.55 -4.64 -12.35
CA PHE A 140 -10.45 -4.61 -11.21
C PHE A 140 -11.85 -5.07 -11.63
N LYS A 141 -12.58 -5.70 -10.71
CA LYS A 141 -14.01 -6.00 -10.91
C LYS A 141 -14.79 -5.90 -9.61
N THR A 142 -16.06 -5.53 -9.73
CA THR A 142 -17.04 -5.65 -8.67
C THR A 142 -18.41 -6.02 -9.21
N ASP A 143 -19.27 -6.50 -8.33
CA ASP A 143 -20.71 -6.59 -8.60
C ASP A 143 -21.25 -5.17 -8.84
N ILE A 144 -22.09 -5.02 -9.87
CA ILE A 144 -22.75 -3.78 -10.23
C ILE A 144 -23.50 -3.15 -9.04
N LYS A 145 -24.05 -3.94 -8.12
CA LYS A 145 -24.77 -3.45 -6.93
C LYS A 145 -23.87 -2.62 -6.04
N ASN A 146 -22.61 -3.01 -5.86
CA ASN A 146 -21.63 -2.24 -5.11
C ASN A 146 -21.34 -0.91 -5.81
N TYR A 147 -21.20 -0.95 -7.13
CA TYR A 147 -20.94 0.24 -7.94
C TYR A 147 -22.13 1.21 -7.97
N GLN A 148 -23.37 0.70 -7.99
CA GLN A 148 -24.60 1.51 -7.98
C GLN A 148 -24.91 2.15 -6.62
N GLN A 149 -24.35 1.63 -5.53
CA GLN A 149 -24.52 2.20 -4.19
C GLN A 149 -23.62 3.41 -3.93
N ARG A 150 -22.72 3.76 -4.87
CA ARG A 150 -21.83 4.91 -4.72
C ARG A 150 -22.61 6.22 -4.71
N ASN A 151 -22.16 7.18 -3.91
CA ASN A 151 -22.64 8.57 -3.93
C ASN A 151 -21.63 9.54 -4.57
N GLU A 152 -20.45 9.04 -4.93
CA GLU A 152 -19.36 9.77 -5.56
C GLU A 152 -18.72 8.89 -6.65
N SER A 153 -18.04 9.52 -7.61
CA SER A 153 -17.34 8.81 -8.68
C SER A 153 -16.32 7.81 -8.11
N SER A 154 -16.23 6.64 -8.76
CA SER A 154 -15.19 5.68 -8.43
C SER A 154 -13.81 6.26 -8.76
N TYR A 155 -12.78 5.80 -8.05
CA TYR A 155 -11.43 6.26 -8.29
C TYR A 155 -10.41 5.14 -8.15
N PHE A 156 -9.38 5.20 -9.00
CA PHE A 156 -8.15 4.47 -8.78
C PHE A 156 -7.34 5.17 -7.69
N SER A 157 -6.80 4.38 -6.76
CA SER A 157 -5.96 4.87 -5.68
C SER A 157 -4.66 4.10 -5.61
N PHE A 158 -3.56 4.83 -5.40
CA PHE A 158 -2.23 4.28 -5.27
C PHE A 158 -1.55 4.85 -4.03
N LEU A 159 -1.44 4.03 -2.98
CA LEU A 159 -0.85 4.41 -1.72
C LEU A 159 0.67 4.24 -1.77
N MET A 160 1.41 5.34 -1.59
CA MET A 160 2.87 5.34 -1.58
C MET A 160 3.44 5.87 -0.26
N PRO A 161 4.50 5.24 0.29
CA PRO A 161 5.26 5.83 1.37
C PRO A 161 6.18 6.89 0.79
N GLU A 162 6.10 8.12 1.32
CA GLU A 162 7.04 9.19 0.95
C GLU A 162 8.22 9.23 1.92
N LYS A 163 7.94 9.10 3.22
CA LYS A 163 8.93 9.06 4.32
C LYS A 163 8.40 8.18 5.45
N ASP A 164 9.23 7.90 6.46
CA ASP A 164 8.84 7.09 7.62
C ASP A 164 7.49 7.56 8.22
N ASN A 165 6.52 6.63 8.23
CA ASN A 165 5.14 6.84 8.70
C ASN A 165 4.34 7.96 8.00
N LYS A 166 4.75 8.37 6.79
CA LYS A 166 4.02 9.32 5.94
C LYS A 166 3.71 8.68 4.60
N PHE A 167 2.42 8.63 4.29
CA PHE A 167 1.91 8.05 3.08
C PHE A 167 1.13 9.10 2.30
N THR A 168 1.18 8.99 0.98
CA THR A 168 0.32 9.77 0.09
C THR A 168 -0.48 8.81 -0.75
N ASN A 169 -1.80 8.98 -0.71
CA ASN A 169 -2.73 8.28 -1.56
C ASN A 169 -2.93 9.11 -2.83
N TYR A 170 -2.43 8.60 -3.96
CA TYR A 170 -2.59 9.23 -5.25
C TYR A 170 -3.91 8.77 -5.87
N VAL A 171 -4.80 9.71 -6.16
CA VAL A 171 -6.19 9.44 -6.53
C VAL A 171 -6.47 9.92 -7.95
N LEU A 172 -6.85 9.01 -8.83
CA LEU A 172 -7.37 9.30 -10.16
C LEU A 172 -8.88 9.03 -10.17
N VAL A 173 -9.68 10.07 -10.31
CA VAL A 173 -11.13 9.92 -10.50
C VAL A 173 -11.37 9.31 -11.88
N LEU A 174 -12.17 8.24 -11.93
CA LEU A 174 -12.48 7.54 -13.16
C LEU A 174 -13.72 8.16 -13.80
N ALA A 175 -13.66 8.38 -15.11
CA ALA A 175 -14.75 8.98 -15.86
C ALA A 175 -15.76 7.91 -16.27
N ASP A 176 -17.00 8.03 -15.76
CA ASP A 176 -18.15 7.14 -16.01
C ASP A 176 -18.59 7.13 -17.49
#